data_AF-A0A1C7MIT7-F1
#
_entry.id   AF-A0A1C7MIT7-F1
#
_cell.length_a   1.000
_cell.length_b   1.000
_cell.length_c   1.000
_cell.angle_alpha   90.00
_cell.angle_beta   90.00
_cell.angle_gamma   90.00
#
_symmetry.space_group_name_H-M   'P 1'
#
loop_
_entity.id
_entity.type
_entity.pdbx_description
1 polymer ?
#
loop_
_entity_poly.entity_id
_entity_poly.type
_entity_poly.pdbx_seq_one_letter_code
_entity_poly.pdbx_strand_id
1 'polypeptide(L)'
;MTAELPPPGPDHFAARRTLWWARGPNEPTPTESTPSRQRLEILLQRDTDEAWDAGLNKVWNGLVSGARLKKRLPLSTVIKILQAGWIRDGTWPKGGVAPDPDDVLEELPQDAEFAVLSTTTPDYTSRVTSPPSGIVEGATGGNRTLQAQANTTTLDSMDGRHRGE
;
A
#
# COMPACT_ATOMS: atom_id res chain seq x y z
N MET A 1 -17.10 23.69 -5.71
CA MET A 1 -17.32 24.09 -7.11
C MET A 1 -17.40 22.82 -7.93
N THR A 2 -18.58 22.47 -8.45
CA THR A 2 -18.73 21.37 -9.42
C THR A 2 -18.40 21.92 -10.80
N ALA A 3 -17.31 21.44 -11.41
CA ALA A 3 -17.04 21.74 -12.80
C ALA A 3 -18.14 21.07 -13.65
N GLU A 4 -18.84 21.86 -14.47
CA GLU A 4 -19.89 21.36 -15.35
C GLU A 4 -19.23 20.60 -16.50
N LEU A 5 -19.28 19.27 -16.43
CA LEU A 5 -18.78 18.39 -17.48
C LEU A 5 -19.79 18.37 -18.64
N PRO A 6 -19.33 18.38 -19.91
CA PRO A 6 -20.23 18.30 -21.06
C PRO A 6 -20.91 16.91 -21.13
N PRO A 7 -21.97 16.76 -21.94
CA PRO A 7 -22.67 15.49 -22.10
C PRO A 7 -21.74 14.31 -22.47
N PRO A 8 -22.05 13.06 -22.03
CA PRO A 8 -21.21 11.90 -22.30
C PRO A 8 -20.86 11.71 -23.79
N GLY A 9 -19.56 11.70 -24.08
CA GLY A 9 -19.01 11.66 -25.43
C GLY A 9 -17.50 11.95 -25.42
N PRO A 10 -16.86 12.16 -26.59
CA PRO A 10 -15.43 12.48 -26.69
C PRO A 10 -15.03 13.69 -25.86
N ASP A 11 -15.82 14.77 -25.89
CA ASP A 11 -15.55 16.01 -25.16
C ASP A 11 -15.64 15.82 -23.64
N HIS A 12 -16.55 14.97 -23.15
CA HIS A 12 -16.62 14.58 -21.74
C HIS A 12 -15.38 13.78 -21.31
N PHE A 13 -14.88 12.87 -22.17
CA PHE A 13 -13.62 12.18 -21.89
C PHE A 13 -12.43 13.14 -21.87
N ALA A 14 -12.34 14.07 -22.83
CA ALA A 14 -11.31 15.09 -22.89
C ALA A 14 -11.34 16.02 -21.66
N ALA A 15 -12.53 16.54 -21.30
CA ALA A 15 -12.72 17.37 -20.11
C ALA A 15 -12.35 16.62 -18.82
N ARG A 16 -12.79 15.37 -18.66
CA ARG A 16 -12.44 14.55 -17.48
C ARG A 16 -10.95 14.22 -17.43
N ARG A 17 -10.29 13.99 -18.57
CA ARG A 17 -8.83 13.78 -18.67
C ARG A 17 -8.06 15.03 -18.26
N THR A 18 -8.49 16.21 -18.72
CA THR A 18 -7.92 17.52 -18.30
C THR A 18 -8.07 17.73 -16.79
N LEU A 19 -9.22 17.42 -16.19
CA LEU A 19 -9.41 17.48 -14.73
C LEU A 19 -8.54 16.46 -13.97
N TRP A 20 -8.32 15.27 -14.52
CA TRP A 20 -7.47 14.25 -13.89
C TRP A 20 -5.96 14.58 -13.96
N TRP A 21 -5.55 15.31 -15.01
CA TRP A 21 -4.18 15.81 -15.18
C TRP A 21 -3.91 17.16 -14.51
N ALA A 22 -4.94 17.88 -14.05
CA ALA A 22 -4.76 19.08 -13.24
C ALA A 22 -4.00 18.75 -11.94
N ARG A 23 -3.09 19.64 -11.50
CA ARG A 23 -2.38 19.45 -10.23
C ARG A 23 -3.39 19.38 -9.08
N GLY A 24 -3.38 18.27 -8.36
CA GLY A 24 -4.18 18.12 -7.15
C GLY A 24 -3.79 19.13 -6.07
N PRO A 25 -4.69 19.50 -5.15
CA PRO A 25 -4.48 20.57 -4.16
C PRO A 25 -3.36 20.27 -3.13
N ASN A 26 -2.83 19.05 -3.12
CA ASN A 26 -1.70 18.65 -2.28
C ASN A 26 -0.42 18.63 -3.12
N GLU A 27 0.20 19.79 -3.37
CA GLU A 27 1.52 19.81 -3.99
C GLU A 27 2.56 19.10 -3.09
N PRO A 28 3.52 18.35 -3.67
CA PRO A 28 4.49 17.58 -2.92
C PRO A 28 5.54 18.48 -2.28
N THR A 29 5.26 18.98 -1.07
CA THR A 29 6.22 19.75 -0.26
C THR A 29 7.56 19.01 -0.16
N PRO A 30 8.70 19.68 -0.47
CA PRO A 30 10.02 19.09 -0.32
C PRO A 30 10.21 18.54 1.10
N THR A 31 10.48 17.25 1.22
CA THR A 31 10.67 16.62 2.54
C THR A 31 12.09 16.86 3.02
N GLU A 32 12.23 17.56 4.15
CA GLU A 32 13.51 17.88 4.77
C GLU A 32 14.40 16.65 4.99
N SER A 33 15.72 16.87 4.92
CA SER A 33 16.73 15.84 5.06
C SER A 33 17.02 15.53 6.53
N THR A 34 16.33 14.52 7.10
CA THR A 34 16.66 14.05 8.46
C THR A 34 17.99 13.29 8.49
N PRO A 35 18.74 13.30 9.62
CA PRO A 35 19.97 12.51 9.75
C PRO A 35 19.77 10.99 9.55
N SER A 36 18.57 10.49 9.89
CA SER A 36 18.17 9.10 9.60
C SER A 36 18.02 8.81 8.11
N ARG A 37 17.52 9.78 7.33
CA ARG A 37 17.40 9.69 5.87
C ARG A 37 18.78 9.75 5.20
N GLN A 38 19.67 10.63 5.67
CA GLN A 38 21.04 10.69 5.16
C GLN A 38 21.80 9.38 5.36
N ARG A 39 21.69 8.76 6.54
CA ARG A 39 22.26 7.42 6.79
C ARG A 39 21.70 6.36 5.85
N LEU A 40 20.38 6.39 5.60
CA LEU A 40 19.71 5.47 4.68
C LEU A 40 20.18 5.67 3.22
N GLU A 41 20.34 6.92 2.79
CA GLU A 41 20.86 7.27 1.46
C GLU A 41 22.34 6.86 1.28
N ILE A 42 23.17 6.96 2.34
CA ILE A 42 24.57 6.49 2.33
C ILE A 42 24.66 4.95 2.26
N LEU A 43 23.78 4.21 2.96
CA LEU A 43 23.71 2.74 2.84
C LEU A 43 23.29 2.32 1.42
N LEU A 44 22.30 3.02 0.83
CA LEU A 44 21.83 2.81 -0.55
C LEU A 44 22.83 3.23 -1.64
N GLN A 45 23.92 3.92 -1.30
CA GLN A 45 25.04 4.18 -2.21
C GLN A 45 26.07 3.04 -2.24
N ARG A 46 26.06 2.15 -1.24
CA ARG A 46 26.99 1.02 -1.14
C ARG A 46 26.41 -0.27 -1.69
N ASP A 47 25.13 -0.56 -1.39
CA ASP A 47 24.40 -1.81 -1.76
C ASP A 47 25.20 -3.11 -1.55
N THR A 48 26.08 -3.12 -0.56
CA THR A 48 26.76 -4.32 -0.07
C THR A 48 25.90 -5.03 0.97
N ASP A 49 26.19 -6.30 1.25
CA ASP A 49 25.37 -7.07 2.19
C ASP A 49 25.61 -6.65 3.65
N GLU A 50 26.76 -6.05 4.00
CA GLU A 50 26.91 -5.39 5.31
C GLU A 50 26.02 -4.14 5.41
N ALA A 51 25.77 -3.43 4.30
CA ALA A 51 24.81 -2.32 4.27
C ALA A 51 23.35 -2.83 4.37
N TRP A 52 23.08 -4.04 3.89
CA TRP A 52 21.79 -4.71 4.05
C TRP A 52 21.50 -4.98 5.53
N ASP A 53 22.42 -5.66 6.21
CA ASP A 53 22.27 -6.06 7.61
C ASP A 53 22.41 -4.88 8.60
N ALA A 54 23.19 -3.85 8.26
CA ALA A 54 23.28 -2.62 9.04
C ALA A 54 21.95 -1.84 9.14
N GLY A 55 20.94 -2.16 8.32
CA GLY A 55 19.57 -1.72 8.57
C GLY A 55 18.62 -1.66 7.38
N LEU A 56 19.08 -1.81 6.13
CA LEU A 56 18.16 -1.78 4.97
C LEU A 56 17.13 -2.91 5.05
N ASN A 57 17.56 -4.10 5.47
CA ASN A 57 16.70 -5.27 5.73
C ASN A 57 15.50 -4.91 6.64
N LYS A 58 15.75 -4.16 7.72
CA LYS A 58 14.72 -3.73 8.68
C LYS A 58 13.78 -2.67 8.10
N VAL A 59 14.27 -1.78 7.24
CA VAL A 59 13.43 -0.78 6.56
C VAL A 59 12.58 -1.44 5.48
N TRP A 60 13.15 -2.36 4.71
CA TRP A 60 12.46 -3.15 3.68
C TRP A 60 11.33 -4.00 4.28
N ASN A 61 11.59 -4.76 5.35
CA ASN A 61 10.56 -5.50 6.07
C ASN A 61 9.42 -4.59 6.55
N GLY A 62 9.74 -3.38 7.02
CA GLY A 62 8.74 -2.38 7.42
C GLY A 62 7.88 -1.89 6.25
N LEU A 63 8.47 -1.72 5.05
CA LEU A 63 7.73 -1.34 3.85
C LEU A 63 6.82 -2.47 3.35
N VAL A 64 7.33 -3.70 3.27
CA VAL A 64 6.58 -4.88 2.76
C VAL A 64 5.45 -5.29 3.72
N SER A 65 5.65 -5.15 5.03
CA SER A 65 4.58 -5.35 6.04
C SER A 65 3.55 -4.21 6.12
N GLY A 66 3.64 -3.19 5.24
CA GLY A 66 2.71 -2.06 5.21
C GLY A 66 2.83 -1.09 6.40
N ALA A 67 3.95 -1.11 7.13
CA ALA A 67 4.13 -0.29 8.32
C ALA A 67 4.19 1.21 7.96
N ARG A 68 3.33 2.02 8.60
CA ARG A 68 3.24 3.46 8.34
C ARG A 68 4.54 4.19 8.73
N LEU A 69 5.20 4.79 7.74
CA LEU A 69 6.43 5.56 7.94
C LEU A 69 6.20 6.78 8.86
N LYS A 70 7.00 6.90 9.93
CA LYS A 70 6.96 8.03 10.89
C LYS A 70 7.40 9.38 10.30
N LYS A 71 8.11 9.35 9.16
CA LYS A 71 8.55 10.50 8.37
C LYS A 71 8.40 10.12 6.89
N ARG A 72 8.03 11.07 6.03
CA ARG A 72 7.96 10.84 4.58
C ARG A 72 9.37 10.49 4.07
N LEU A 73 9.45 9.63 3.06
CA LEU A 73 10.67 9.35 2.30
C LEU A 73 10.45 9.73 0.83
N PRO A 74 11.50 10.12 0.09
CA PRO A 74 11.40 10.28 -1.36
C PRO A 74 11.03 8.94 -2.01
N LEU A 75 10.14 8.98 -3.01
CA LEU A 75 9.70 7.76 -3.70
C LEU A 75 10.87 7.01 -4.36
N SER A 76 11.85 7.74 -4.91
CA SER A 76 13.08 7.17 -5.45
C SER A 76 13.92 6.41 -4.42
N THR A 77 13.95 6.85 -3.16
CA THR A 77 14.59 6.12 -2.05
C THR A 77 13.82 4.83 -1.73
N VAL A 78 12.48 4.89 -1.72
CA VAL A 78 11.62 3.72 -1.44
C VAL A 78 11.74 2.66 -2.55
N ILE A 79 11.70 3.06 -3.81
CA ILE A 79 11.86 2.15 -4.97
C ILE A 79 13.19 1.39 -4.89
N LYS A 80 14.30 2.08 -4.59
CA LYS A 80 15.62 1.42 -4.44
C LYS A 80 15.63 0.39 -3.31
N ILE A 81 14.98 0.65 -2.18
CA ILE A 81 14.91 -0.31 -1.05
C ILE A 81 14.08 -1.54 -1.45
N LEU A 82 12.95 -1.35 -2.15
CA LEU A 82 12.13 -2.46 -2.63
C LEU A 82 12.89 -3.32 -3.66
N GLN A 83 13.51 -2.69 -4.65
CA GLN A 83 14.35 -3.36 -5.64
C GLN A 83 15.50 -4.14 -5.00
N ALA A 84 16.22 -3.53 -4.03
CA ALA A 84 17.32 -4.16 -3.31
C ALA A 84 16.90 -5.38 -2.47
N GLY A 85 15.63 -5.46 -2.04
CA GLY A 85 15.04 -6.63 -1.39
C GLY A 85 14.57 -7.68 -2.38
N TRP A 86 13.81 -7.32 -3.42
CA TRP A 86 13.38 -8.27 -4.48
C TRP A 86 14.57 -8.96 -5.17
N ILE A 87 15.70 -8.26 -5.28
CA ILE A 87 16.97 -8.81 -5.78
C ILE A 87 17.60 -9.85 -4.83
N ARG A 88 17.36 -9.75 -3.52
CA ARG A 88 17.88 -10.66 -2.49
C ARG A 88 16.94 -11.84 -2.23
N ASP A 89 15.63 -11.63 -2.36
CA ASP A 89 14.59 -12.68 -2.33
C ASP A 89 14.55 -13.53 -3.61
N GLY A 90 15.28 -13.14 -4.67
CA GLY A 90 15.22 -13.78 -5.98
C GLY A 90 13.96 -13.45 -6.80
N THR A 91 13.09 -12.57 -6.29
CA THR A 91 11.89 -12.09 -7.00
C THR A 91 12.24 -11.23 -8.23
N TRP A 92 13.40 -10.58 -8.25
CA TRP A 92 13.89 -9.83 -9.43
C TRP A 92 15.35 -10.18 -9.76
N PRO A 93 15.70 -10.53 -11.01
CA PRO A 93 17.07 -10.88 -11.38
C PRO A 93 18.01 -9.66 -11.35
N LYS A 94 19.23 -9.84 -10.80
CA LYS A 94 20.28 -8.79 -10.80
C LYS A 94 20.62 -8.36 -12.23
N GLY A 95 20.47 -7.07 -12.53
CA GLY A 95 20.70 -6.52 -13.86
C GLY A 95 19.60 -6.84 -14.89
N GLY A 96 18.50 -7.49 -14.49
CA GLY A 96 17.38 -7.78 -15.38
C GLY A 96 16.65 -6.51 -15.80
N VAL A 97 16.68 -6.24 -17.11
CA VAL A 97 15.82 -5.26 -17.77
C VAL A 97 14.45 -5.90 -17.98
N ALA A 98 13.37 -5.16 -17.73
CA ALA A 98 12.04 -5.62 -18.10
C ALA A 98 11.91 -5.69 -19.63
N PRO A 99 11.19 -6.66 -20.20
CA PRO A 99 10.81 -6.61 -21.62
C PRO A 99 10.09 -5.30 -21.95
N ASP A 100 10.15 -4.90 -23.22
CA ASP A 100 9.30 -3.82 -23.74
C ASP A 100 7.81 -4.19 -23.53
N PRO A 101 6.94 -3.21 -23.22
CA PRO A 101 5.56 -3.50 -22.87
C PRO A 101 4.74 -3.94 -24.09
N ASP A 102 4.03 -5.06 -23.96
CA ASP A 102 3.12 -5.61 -24.99
C ASP A 102 1.95 -4.65 -25.34
N ASP A 103 1.76 -3.58 -24.57
CA ASP A 103 0.77 -2.50 -24.82
C ASP A 103 1.09 -1.63 -26.06
N VAL A 104 2.16 -1.93 -26.82
CA VAL A 104 2.38 -1.34 -28.15
C VAL A 104 1.31 -1.89 -29.10
N LEU A 105 0.21 -1.13 -29.23
CA LEU A 105 -0.85 -1.40 -30.17
C LEU A 105 -0.28 -1.35 -31.60
N GLU A 106 0.00 -2.52 -32.18
CA GLU A 106 0.33 -2.61 -33.61
C GLU A 106 -0.79 -1.95 -34.42
N GLU A 107 -0.42 -1.02 -35.31
CA GLU A 107 -1.38 -0.35 -36.20
C GLU A 107 -1.90 -1.35 -37.23
N LEU A 108 -2.89 -2.15 -36.83
CA LEU A 108 -3.64 -3.02 -37.73
C LEU A 108 -4.12 -2.18 -38.93
N PRO A 109 -3.90 -2.63 -40.18
CA PRO A 109 -4.16 -1.83 -41.36
C PRO A 109 -5.63 -1.38 -41.40
N GLN A 110 -5.84 -0.08 -41.62
CA GLN A 110 -7.13 0.61 -41.43
C GLN A 110 -8.25 0.14 -42.38
N ASP A 111 -7.93 -0.73 -43.33
CA ASP A 111 -8.83 -1.35 -44.31
C ASP A 111 -9.51 -2.63 -43.79
N ALA A 112 -9.17 -3.10 -42.59
CA ALA A 112 -9.85 -4.22 -41.94
C ALA A 112 -11.26 -3.79 -41.47
N GLU A 113 -12.27 -4.03 -42.32
CA GLU A 113 -13.67 -3.69 -42.05
C GLU A 113 -14.13 -4.11 -40.65
N PHE A 114 -15.00 -3.30 -40.03
CA PHE A 114 -15.54 -3.50 -38.69
C PHE A 114 -16.43 -4.76 -38.61
N ALA A 115 -15.81 -5.94 -38.56
CA ALA A 115 -16.47 -7.20 -38.26
C ALA A 115 -17.18 -7.07 -36.92
N VAL A 116 -18.52 -7.10 -36.95
CA VAL A 116 -19.37 -6.62 -35.85
C VAL A 116 -19.26 -7.55 -34.64
N LEU A 117 -18.32 -7.24 -33.75
CA LEU A 117 -18.22 -7.83 -32.41
C LEU A 117 -19.42 -7.37 -31.58
N SER A 118 -20.52 -8.09 -31.72
CA SER A 118 -21.74 -7.93 -30.93
C SER A 118 -21.43 -8.19 -29.47
N THR A 119 -21.16 -7.12 -28.72
CA THR A 119 -21.08 -7.12 -27.26
C THR A 119 -22.45 -7.51 -26.69
N THR A 120 -22.65 -8.80 -26.50
CA THR A 120 -23.78 -9.34 -25.72
C THR A 120 -23.56 -8.96 -24.26
N THR A 121 -23.99 -7.75 -23.89
CA THR A 121 -24.07 -7.31 -22.50
C THR A 121 -24.98 -8.27 -21.75
N PRO A 122 -24.51 -9.01 -20.72
CA PRO A 122 -25.40 -9.83 -19.92
C PRO A 122 -26.36 -8.92 -19.15
N ASP A 123 -27.65 -9.21 -19.24
CA ASP A 123 -28.69 -8.43 -18.55
C ASP A 123 -28.60 -8.63 -17.04
N TYR A 124 -27.88 -7.75 -16.36
CA TYR A 124 -27.83 -7.68 -14.90
C TYR A 124 -29.08 -6.96 -14.38
N THR A 125 -30.23 -7.64 -14.49
CA THR A 125 -31.49 -7.23 -13.84
C THR A 125 -31.28 -7.20 -12.32
N SER A 126 -30.98 -6.01 -11.80
CA SER A 126 -30.63 -5.79 -10.40
C SER A 126 -31.86 -5.93 -9.50
N ARG A 127 -32.04 -7.11 -8.90
CA ARG A 127 -33.13 -7.37 -7.96
C ARG A 127 -32.92 -6.62 -6.64
N VAL A 128 -33.61 -5.50 -6.49
CA VAL A 128 -33.77 -4.81 -5.19
C VAL A 128 -34.60 -5.69 -4.26
N THR A 129 -33.92 -6.47 -3.42
CA THR A 129 -34.56 -7.23 -2.32
C THR A 129 -34.66 -6.33 -1.09
N SER A 130 -35.80 -5.67 -0.93
CA SER A 130 -36.14 -4.95 0.31
C SER A 130 -36.24 -5.94 1.49
N PRO A 131 -35.62 -5.67 2.65
CA PRO A 131 -35.81 -6.50 3.83
C PRO A 131 -37.24 -6.31 4.41
N PRO A 132 -37.93 -7.39 4.83
CA PRO A 132 -39.22 -7.28 5.52
C PRO A 132 -39.06 -6.79 6.97
N SER A 133 -40.05 -6.04 7.46
CA SER A 133 -40.04 -5.43 8.81
C SER A 133 -41.04 -6.08 9.77
N GLY A 134 -40.60 -6.40 10.99
CA GLY A 134 -41.42 -6.92 12.11
C GLY A 134 -41.75 -8.43 12.01
N ILE A 135 -42.19 -9.14 13.06
CA ILE A 135 -42.39 -8.93 14.53
C ILE A 135 -42.40 -10.37 15.18
N VAL A 136 -42.39 -10.69 16.48
CA VAL A 136 -42.57 -10.04 17.81
C VAL A 136 -41.72 -10.81 18.89
N GLU A 137 -41.65 -10.28 20.12
CA GLU A 137 -41.39 -11.03 21.40
C GLU A 137 -39.99 -11.71 21.58
N GLY A 138 -39.55 -12.11 22.78
CA GLY A 138 -40.08 -11.93 24.14
C GLY A 138 -39.23 -12.69 25.20
N ALA A 139 -39.44 -12.41 26.49
CA ALA A 139 -38.74 -12.99 27.67
C ALA A 139 -37.21 -12.70 27.80
N THR A 140 -36.53 -12.92 28.93
CA THR A 140 -36.74 -12.56 30.36
C THR A 140 -35.62 -13.22 31.18
N GLY A 141 -34.77 -12.42 31.85
CA GLY A 141 -34.03 -12.80 33.06
C GLY A 141 -32.75 -13.66 32.93
N GLY A 142 -31.88 -13.60 33.96
CA GLY A 142 -30.93 -14.69 34.26
C GLY A 142 -29.44 -14.36 34.37
N ASN A 143 -29.05 -13.62 35.42
CA ASN A 143 -27.72 -13.58 36.04
C ASN A 143 -26.70 -14.68 35.68
N ARG A 144 -25.42 -14.30 35.45
CA ARG A 144 -24.33 -14.78 36.33
C ARG A 144 -23.00 -14.03 36.21
N THR A 145 -22.52 -13.56 37.36
CA THR A 145 -21.11 -13.27 37.61
C THR A 145 -20.31 -14.57 37.72
N LEU A 146 -19.13 -14.64 37.10
CA LEU A 146 -18.00 -15.40 37.62
C LEU A 146 -16.72 -14.57 37.50
N GLN A 147 -15.92 -14.60 38.57
CA GLN A 147 -14.58 -14.03 38.61
C GLN A 147 -13.58 -15.01 38.00
N ALA A 148 -12.46 -14.49 37.51
CA ALA A 148 -11.19 -15.22 37.46
C ALA A 148 -10.10 -14.35 38.10
N GLN A 149 -9.71 -14.69 39.33
CA GLN A 149 -8.53 -14.12 40.01
C GLN A 149 -7.50 -15.24 40.24
N ALA A 150 -6.28 -15.05 39.74
CA ALA A 150 -5.03 -15.62 40.22
C ALA A 150 -3.91 -14.84 39.51
N ASN A 151 -2.99 -14.08 40.13
CA ASN A 151 -2.32 -14.11 41.44
C ASN A 151 -1.22 -15.19 41.58
N THR A 152 -0.02 -14.87 41.09
CA THR A 152 1.28 -15.06 41.81
C THR A 152 2.26 -13.99 41.28
N THR A 153 3.09 -13.24 42.02
CA THR A 153 3.55 -13.16 43.43
C THR A 153 5.02 -13.59 43.65
N THR A 154 5.85 -12.57 43.93
CA THR A 154 7.10 -12.56 44.74
C THR A 154 8.34 -13.35 44.30
N LEU A 155 9.42 -12.58 44.09
CA LEU A 155 10.83 -12.78 44.50
C LEU A 155 11.57 -11.59 43.87
N ASP A 156 11.85 -10.46 44.54
CA ASP A 156 12.37 -10.20 45.88
C ASP A 156 13.76 -10.78 46.17
N SER A 157 14.61 -9.92 46.73
CA SER A 157 15.93 -10.13 47.34
C SER A 157 16.96 -11.07 46.65
N MET A 158 18.06 -10.48 46.18
CA MET A 158 19.34 -10.77 46.82
C MET A 158 20.35 -9.61 46.68
N ASP A 159 21.16 -9.42 47.72
CA ASP A 159 22.05 -8.28 47.93
C ASP A 159 23.54 -8.67 47.82
N GLY A 160 24.38 -7.71 47.49
CA GLY A 160 25.82 -7.70 47.77
C GLY A 160 26.76 -8.50 46.84
N ARG A 161 27.77 -7.80 46.29
CA ARG A 161 29.16 -7.91 46.81
C ARG A 161 30.18 -6.99 46.15
N HIS A 162 31.08 -6.49 47.01
CA HIS A 162 32.44 -5.98 46.81
C HIS A 162 33.09 -6.02 45.42
N ARG A 163 33.63 -4.85 45.03
CA ARG A 163 35.07 -4.68 44.74
C ARG A 163 35.47 -3.23 45.09
N GLY A 164 36.62 -2.91 45.67
CA GLY A 164 37.71 -3.77 46.13
C GLY A 164 39.06 -3.31 45.58
N GLU A 165 39.60 -2.25 46.20
CA GLU A 165 40.96 -1.67 46.07
C GLU A 165 41.41 -1.21 44.67
#